data_AF-A0A6H5GFK4-F1
#
_entry.id   AF-A0A6H5GFK4-F1
#
_cell.length_a   1.000
_cell.length_b   1.000
_cell.length_c   1.000
_cell.angle_alpha   90.00
_cell.angle_beta   90.00
_cell.angle_gamma   90.00
#
_symmetry.space_group_name_H-M   'P 1'
#
loop_
_entity.id
_entity.type
_entity.pdbx_description
1 polymer ?
#
loop_
_entity_poly.entity_id
_entity_poly.type
_entity_poly.pdbx_seq_one_letter_code
_entity_poly.pdbx_strand_id
1 'polypeptide(L)'
;MLERIANGLPNLEILKWDQPQKVGYNPRVSHPGGQPFIARPDNMVPNAPPNHMYVEEVQNVEKRLYDAINMDGIWNAVSLISKFGT
;
A
#
# COMPACT_ATOMS: atom_id res chain seq x y z
N MET A 1 9.44 12.19 10.29
CA MET A 1 10.22 11.43 11.30
C MET A 1 10.59 12.30 12.50
N LEU A 2 11.18 13.48 12.29
CA LEU A 2 11.61 14.39 13.36
C LEU A 2 10.49 14.79 14.33
N GLU A 3 9.31 15.14 13.82
CA GLU A 3 8.15 15.44 14.68
C GLU A 3 7.79 14.29 15.64
N ARG A 4 7.93 13.03 15.21
CA ARG A 4 7.65 11.88 16.06
C ARG A 4 8.67 11.77 17.19
N ILE A 5 9.95 11.93 16.86
CA ILE A 5 11.05 11.90 17.83
C ILE A 5 10.90 13.03 18.84
N ALA A 6 10.65 14.26 18.37
CA ALA A 6 10.45 15.43 19.22
C ALA A 6 9.27 15.26 20.19
N ASN A 7 8.25 14.50 19.79
CA ASN A 7 7.05 14.24 20.59
C ASN A 7 7.05 12.84 21.27
N GLY A 8 8.17 12.12 21.30
CA GLY A 8 8.27 10.82 21.96
C GLY A 8 7.37 9.72 21.38
N LEU A 9 6.95 9.86 20.12
CA LEU A 9 6.11 8.89 19.43
C LEU A 9 6.94 7.72 18.89
N PRO A 10 6.38 6.49 18.84
CA PRO A 10 7.10 5.32 18.35
C PRO A 10 7.48 5.45 16.87
N ASN A 11 8.39 4.60 16.39
CA ASN A 11 8.66 4.51 14.95
C ASN A 11 7.40 4.07 14.17
N LEU A 12 7.37 4.40 12.89
CA LEU A 12 6.29 3.97 12.00
C LEU A 12 6.40 2.46 11.77
N GLU A 13 5.27 1.76 11.92
CA GLU A 13 5.15 0.37 11.52
C GLU A 13 4.91 0.29 10.00
N ILE A 14 5.52 -0.70 9.35
CA ILE A 14 5.27 -0.99 7.94
C ILE A 14 3.84 -1.53 7.79
N LEU A 15 3.13 -1.08 6.77
CA LEU A 15 1.81 -1.59 6.42
C LEU A 15 1.87 -3.09 6.14
N LYS A 16 0.98 -3.85 6.77
CA LYS A 16 0.75 -5.27 6.46
C LYS A 16 -0.73 -5.43 6.12
N TRP A 17 -1.00 -5.96 4.93
CA TRP A 17 -2.34 -6.03 4.36
C TRP A 17 -3.32 -6.88 5.18
N ASP A 18 -2.81 -7.96 5.79
CA ASP A 18 -3.61 -8.93 6.57
C ASP A 18 -3.62 -8.63 8.08
N GLN A 19 -3.02 -7.52 8.52
CA GLN A 19 -2.98 -7.14 9.93
C GLN A 19 -3.81 -5.87 10.18
N PRO A 20 -4.41 -5.74 11.38
CA PRO A 20 -5.18 -4.56 11.72
C PRO A 20 -4.29 -3.31 11.76
N GLN A 21 -4.69 -2.26 11.06
CA GLN A 21 -4.13 -0.93 11.22
C GLN A 21 -4.62 -0.34 12.55
N LYS A 22 -3.75 -0.39 13.57
CA LYS A 22 -4.10 0.02 14.95
C LYS A 22 -4.66 1.44 15.05
N VAL A 23 -4.17 2.36 14.20
CA VAL A 23 -4.50 3.78 14.25
C VAL A 23 -5.40 4.17 13.07
N GLY A 24 -6.61 4.62 13.40
CA GLY A 24 -7.60 5.19 12.50
C GLY A 24 -7.31 6.66 12.17
N TYR A 25 -8.22 7.27 11.42
CA TYR A 25 -8.14 8.67 11.05
C TYR A 25 -9.54 9.26 10.86
N ASN A 26 -9.83 10.36 11.56
CA ASN A 26 -11.02 11.16 11.36
C ASN A 26 -10.60 12.52 10.76
N PRO A 27 -10.84 12.76 9.46
CA PRO A 27 -10.38 13.95 8.78
C PRO A 27 -10.97 15.27 9.30
N ARG A 28 -12.17 15.25 9.90
CA ARG A 28 -12.90 16.45 10.34
C ARG A 28 -13.02 17.56 9.28
N VAL A 29 -13.07 17.16 8.01
CA VAL A 29 -13.24 18.05 6.86
C VAL A 29 -14.35 17.51 5.95
N SER A 30 -14.92 18.42 5.16
CA SER A 30 -15.97 18.11 4.18
C SER A 30 -15.58 18.62 2.79
N HIS A 31 -16.11 17.97 1.77
CA HIS A 31 -16.06 18.45 0.39
C HIS A 31 -16.78 19.81 0.26
N PRO A 32 -16.46 20.60 -0.77
CA PRO A 32 -17.33 21.70 -1.21
C PRO A 32 -18.75 21.14 -1.45
N GLY A 33 -19.74 21.68 -0.74
CA GLY A 33 -21.11 21.12 -0.70
C GLY A 33 -21.47 20.38 0.61
N GLY A 34 -20.54 20.27 1.56
CA GLY A 34 -20.82 19.84 2.93
C GLY A 34 -20.71 18.34 3.20
N GLN A 35 -20.58 17.50 2.15
CA GLN A 35 -20.39 16.07 2.31
C GLN A 35 -19.09 15.75 3.09
N PRO A 36 -19.15 15.09 4.25
CA PRO A 36 -17.94 14.79 5.04
C PRO A 36 -17.05 13.77 4.34
N PHE A 37 -15.74 13.89 4.57
CA PHE A 37 -14.79 12.84 4.19
C PHE A 37 -15.02 11.58 5.02
N ILE A 38 -14.72 10.42 4.43
CA ILE A 38 -14.86 9.12 5.09
C ILE A 38 -13.78 9.00 6.19
N ALA A 39 -14.21 8.69 7.41
CA ALA A 39 -13.31 8.36 8.51
C ALA A 39 -12.94 6.86 8.47
N ARG A 40 -11.68 6.55 8.79
CA ARG A 40 -11.23 5.16 8.97
C ARG A 40 -11.19 4.83 10.46
N PRO A 41 -11.88 3.79 10.94
CA PRO A 41 -11.83 3.40 12.34
C PRO A 41 -10.47 2.80 12.71
N ASP A 42 -10.19 2.75 14.02
CA ASP A 42 -9.06 2.00 14.56
C ASP A 42 -9.21 0.50 14.30
N ASN A 43 -8.09 -0.22 14.22
CA ASN A 43 -8.00 -1.68 14.06
C ASN A 43 -8.67 -2.24 12.79
N MET A 44 -8.83 -1.43 11.75
CA MET A 44 -9.33 -1.89 10.44
C MET A 44 -8.30 -2.78 9.75
N VAL A 45 -8.73 -3.96 9.26
CA VAL A 45 -7.89 -4.87 8.47
C VAL A 45 -8.03 -4.52 6.98
N PRO A 46 -6.95 -4.08 6.30
CA PRO A 46 -7.02 -3.63 4.91
C PRO A 46 -7.56 -4.68 3.94
N ASN A 47 -7.15 -5.94 4.09
CA ASN A 47 -7.56 -7.05 3.22
C ASN A 47 -8.93 -7.66 3.58
N ALA A 48 -9.66 -7.09 4.54
CA ALA A 48 -11.02 -7.54 4.83
C ALA A 48 -11.97 -7.21 3.65
N PRO A 49 -13.06 -7.99 3.46
CA PRO A 49 -14.09 -7.64 2.47
C PRO A 49 -14.60 -6.20 2.68
N PRO A 50 -14.80 -5.42 1.60
CA PRO A 50 -14.77 -5.81 0.18
C PRO A 50 -13.41 -5.62 -0.53
N ASN A 51 -12.33 -5.32 0.20
CA ASN A 51 -11.11 -4.79 -0.40
C ASN A 51 -10.17 -5.84 -1.02
N HIS A 52 -10.49 -7.13 -0.87
CA HIS A 52 -9.58 -8.23 -1.19
C HIS A 52 -8.97 -8.16 -2.60
N MET A 53 -9.83 -7.92 -3.60
CA MET A 53 -9.42 -7.80 -5.01
C MET A 53 -8.41 -6.66 -5.22
N TYR A 54 -8.64 -5.50 -4.60
CA TYR A 54 -7.75 -4.34 -4.73
C TYR A 54 -6.42 -4.55 -4.01
N VAL A 55 -6.45 -5.23 -2.86
CA VAL A 55 -5.23 -5.57 -2.12
C VAL A 55 -4.37 -6.54 -2.92
N GLU A 56 -4.97 -7.55 -3.56
CA GLU A 56 -4.26 -8.49 -4.43
C GLU A 56 -3.57 -7.78 -5.61
N GLU A 57 -4.24 -6.84 -6.26
CA GLU A 57 -3.65 -6.04 -7.35
C GLU A 57 -2.41 -5.27 -6.89
N VAL A 58 -2.48 -4.61 -5.72
CA VAL A 58 -1.36 -3.84 -5.17
C VAL A 58 -0.20 -4.77 -4.77
N GLN A 59 -0.49 -5.91 -4.14
CA GLN A 59 0.53 -6.91 -3.78
C GLN A 59 1.26 -7.46 -5.01
N ASN A 60 0.54 -7.66 -6.13
CA ASN A 60 1.16 -8.09 -7.39
C ASN A 60 2.10 -7.03 -7.97
N VAL A 61 1.76 -5.74 -7.85
CA VAL A 61 2.66 -4.64 -8.27
C VAL A 61 3.88 -4.56 -7.36
N GLU A 62 3.68 -4.64 -6.05
CA GLU A 62 4.76 -4.67 -5.04
C GLU A 62 5.73 -5.83 -5.32
N LYS A 63 5.22 -7.02 -5.61
CA LYS A 63 6.04 -8.18 -5.99
C LYS A 63 6.87 -7.93 -7.24
N ARG A 64 6.27 -7.40 -8.32
CA ARG A 64 7.00 -7.09 -9.56
C ARG A 64 8.12 -6.08 -9.34
N LEU A 65 7.90 -5.11 -8.46
CA LEU A 65 8.93 -4.14 -8.08
C LEU A 65 10.08 -4.83 -7.35
N TYR A 66 9.78 -5.68 -6.36
CA TYR A 66 10.82 -6.45 -5.65
C TYR A 66 11.58 -7.40 -6.57
N ASP A 67 10.89 -8.06 -7.49
CA ASP A 67 11.52 -8.92 -8.50
C ASP A 67 12.49 -8.11 -9.37
N ALA A 68 12.11 -6.90 -9.80
CA ALA A 68 12.98 -6.02 -10.59
C ALA A 68 14.23 -5.53 -9.82
N ILE A 69 14.08 -5.23 -8.52
CA ILE A 69 15.20 -4.87 -7.63
C ILE A 69 16.14 -6.06 -7.46
N ASN A 70 15.59 -7.25 -7.20
CA ASN A 70 16.37 -8.47 -6.97
C ASN A 70 17.10 -8.97 -8.23
N MET A 71 16.62 -8.61 -9.41
CA MET A 71 17.24 -8.96 -10.70
C MET A 71 18.38 -8.00 -11.11
N ASP A 72 18.86 -7.14 -10.20
CA ASP A 72 19.94 -6.16 -10.45
C ASP A 72 19.66 -5.20 -11.64
N GLY A 73 18.36 -4.90 -11.89
CA GLY A 73 17.95 -3.76 -12.70
C GLY A 73 17.78 -3.97 -14.22
N ILE A 74 17.47 -5.17 -14.73
CA ILE A 74 17.15 -5.33 -16.17
C ILE A 74 15.87 -6.15 -16.38
N TRP A 75 14.71 -5.48 -16.37
CA TRP A 75 13.52 -5.97 -17.07
C TRP A 75 13.60 -5.60 -18.55
N ASN A 76 14.30 -6.41 -19.35
CA ASN A 76 14.26 -6.29 -20.80
C ASN A 76 13.02 -7.04 -21.33
N ALA A 77 11.93 -6.30 -21.56
CA ALA A 77 10.70 -6.82 -22.19
C ALA A 77 10.95 -7.42 -23.60
N VAL A 78 12.12 -7.15 -24.21
CA VAL A 78 12.54 -7.68 -25.52
C VAL A 78 13.05 -9.12 -25.45
N SER A 79 13.49 -9.61 -24.28
CA SER A 79 14.10 -10.95 -24.15
C SER A 79 13.11 -12.12 -24.21
N LEU A 80 11.80 -11.87 -24.12
CA LEU A 80 10.76 -12.89 -24.23
C LEU A 80 10.37 -13.18 -25.69
N ILE A 81 10.60 -12.25 -26.63
CA ILE A 81 10.27 -12.45 -28.05
C ILE A 81 11.28 -13.36 -28.74
N SER A 82 12.54 -13.43 -28.28
CA SER A 82 13.55 -14.31 -28.86
C SER A 82 13.46 -15.78 -28.39
N LYS A 83 12.68 -16.08 -27.34
CA LYS A 83 12.47 -17.46 -26.84
C LYS A 83 11.23 -18.15 -27.40
N PHE A 84 10.33 -17.42 -28.05
CA PHE A 84 9.13 -17.95 -28.68
C PHE A 84 9.00 -17.58 -30.17
N GLY A 85 10.10 -17.12 -30.78
CA GLY A 85 10.21 -16.96 -32.22
C GLY A 85 10.51 -18.31 -32.89
N THR A 86 9.47 -18.92 -33.46
CA THR A 86 9.54 -19.75 -34.68
C THR A 86 8.72 -19.08 -35.75
#